data_AF-A0A7S2EV61-F1
#
_entry.id   AF-A0A7S2EV61-F1
#
_cell.length_a   1.000
_cell.length_b   1.000
_cell.length_c   1.000
_cell.angle_alpha   90.00
_cell.angle_beta   90.00
_cell.angle_gamma   90.00
#
_symmetry.space_group_name_H-M   'P 1'
#
loop_
_entity.id
_entity.type
_entity.pdbx_description
1 polymer ?
#
loop_
_entity_poly.entity_id
_entity_poly.type
_entity_poly.pdbx_seq_one_letter_code
_entity_poly.pdbx_strand_id
1 'polypeptide(L)'
;EGEAEYVRGRTEAWATAVEDLARVADRSPQAAYAALQKSLQQEWQFLQRVTPGVGDAFAAVEEAIRGKFLPALFGEDEVDHHRGALAQLPVRSAGLALPDPTQTAQPNWVASTVVTGHLVGALRGRHPYTRGDHMATMSGG
;
A
#
# COMPACT_ATOMS: atom_id res chain seq x y z
N GLU A 1 8.91 -5.05 -21.38
CA GLU A 1 7.62 -5.76 -21.31
C GLU A 1 7.42 -6.53 -20.00
N GLY A 2 8.41 -7.28 -19.50
CA GLY A 2 8.23 -8.11 -18.29
C GLY A 2 7.84 -7.39 -16.99
N GLU A 3 8.31 -6.16 -16.75
CA GLU A 3 7.99 -5.42 -15.51
C GLU A 3 6.51 -5.02 -15.44
N ALA A 4 5.98 -4.40 -16.50
CA ALA A 4 4.58 -3.96 -16.54
C ALA A 4 3.62 -5.15 -16.48
N GLU A 5 3.96 -6.26 -17.15
CA GLU A 5 3.18 -7.51 -17.07
C GLU A 5 3.22 -8.12 -15.66
N TYR A 6 4.39 -8.13 -15.01
CA TYR A 6 4.54 -8.60 -13.64
C TYR A 6 3.71 -7.76 -12.66
N VAL A 7 3.80 -6.42 -12.75
CA VAL A 7 3.04 -5.51 -11.89
C VAL A 7 1.54 -5.75 -12.05
N ARG A 8 1.06 -5.83 -13.30
CA ARG A 8 -0.35 -6.11 -13.59
C ARG A 8 -0.80 -7.45 -12.99
N GLY A 9 -0.03 -8.53 -13.21
CA GLY A 9 -0.37 -9.84 -12.66
C GLY A 9 -0.41 -9.86 -11.12
N ARG A 10 0.48 -9.10 -10.46
CA ARG A 10 0.46 -8.95 -8.99
C ARG A 10 -0.76 -8.16 -8.51
N THR A 11 -1.11 -7.04 -9.16
CA THR A 11 -2.25 -6.22 -8.75
C THR A 11 -3.59 -6.91 -9.00
N GLU A 12 -3.72 -7.67 -10.09
CA GLU A 12 -4.87 -8.55 -10.34
C GLU A 12 -5.01 -9.62 -9.24
N ALA A 13 -3.91 -10.30 -8.89
CA ALA A 13 -3.93 -11.32 -7.84
C ALA A 13 -4.31 -10.74 -6.47
N TRP A 14 -3.81 -9.54 -6.12
CA TRP A 14 -4.20 -8.87 -4.89
C TRP A 14 -5.67 -8.42 -4.91
N ALA A 15 -6.19 -7.93 -6.04
CA ALA A 15 -7.61 -7.57 -6.15
C ALA A 15 -8.50 -8.80 -5.88
N THR A 16 -8.19 -9.95 -6.48
CA THR A 16 -8.89 -11.22 -6.19
C THR A 16 -8.76 -11.61 -4.72
N ALA A 17 -7.56 -11.51 -4.14
CA ALA A 17 -7.37 -11.84 -2.72
C ALA A 17 -8.16 -10.90 -1.78
N VAL A 18 -8.32 -9.62 -2.13
CA VAL A 18 -9.17 -8.68 -1.38
C VAL A 18 -10.63 -9.11 -1.44
N GLU A 19 -11.12 -9.55 -2.60
CA GLU A 19 -12.49 -10.09 -2.73
C GLU A 19 -12.68 -11.37 -1.90
N ASP A 20 -11.69 -12.25 -1.88
CA ASP A 20 -11.73 -13.46 -1.05
C ASP A 20 -11.77 -13.10 0.45
N LEU A 21 -10.99 -12.10 0.87
CA LEU A 21 -11.05 -11.58 2.24
C LEU A 21 -12.39 -10.91 2.56
N ALA A 22 -13.06 -10.30 1.58
CA ALA A 22 -14.41 -9.76 1.77
C ALA A 22 -15.40 -10.88 2.12
N ARG A 23 -15.29 -12.06 1.48
CA ARG A 23 -16.13 -13.23 1.82
C ARG A 23 -15.84 -13.76 3.23
N VAL A 24 -14.60 -13.65 3.69
CA VAL A 24 -14.22 -14.03 5.08
C VAL A 24 -14.77 -13.03 6.09
N ALA A 25 -14.87 -11.75 5.73
CA ALA A 25 -15.28 -10.68 6.62
C ALA A 25 -16.68 -10.89 7.21
N ASP A 26 -17.59 -11.55 6.50
CA ASP A 26 -18.94 -11.91 6.97
C ASP A 26 -18.92 -12.71 8.28
N ARG A 27 -17.99 -13.67 8.40
CA ARG A 27 -17.88 -14.54 9.58
C ARG A 27 -16.79 -14.13 10.54
N SER A 28 -15.77 -13.42 10.06
CA SER A 28 -14.56 -13.12 10.81
C SER A 28 -13.98 -11.77 10.40
N PRO A 29 -14.71 -10.66 10.65
CA PRO A 29 -14.36 -9.34 10.14
C PRO A 29 -12.99 -8.88 10.62
N GLN A 30 -12.65 -9.13 11.89
CA GLN A 30 -11.34 -8.78 12.45
C GLN A 30 -10.19 -9.57 11.82
N ALA A 31 -10.39 -10.85 11.50
CA ALA A 31 -9.37 -11.67 10.85
C ALA A 31 -9.15 -11.22 9.41
N ALA A 32 -10.23 -10.92 8.67
CA ALA A 32 -10.17 -10.40 7.31
C ALA A 32 -9.47 -9.03 7.26
N TYR A 33 -9.81 -8.13 8.19
CA TYR A 33 -9.13 -6.83 8.36
C TYR A 33 -7.64 -6.98 8.64
N ALA A 34 -7.27 -7.85 9.59
CA ALA A 34 -5.86 -8.12 9.90
C ALA A 34 -5.11 -8.70 8.70
N ALA A 35 -5.71 -9.64 7.96
CA ALA A 35 -5.11 -10.24 6.77
C ALA A 35 -4.86 -9.19 5.66
N LEU A 36 -5.84 -8.30 5.41
CA LEU A 36 -5.68 -7.21 4.46
C LEU A 36 -4.54 -6.27 4.87
N GLN A 37 -4.61 -5.75 6.11
CA GLN A 37 -3.73 -4.69 6.57
C GLN A 37 -2.29 -5.16 6.87
N LYS A 38 -2.15 -6.38 7.40
CA LYS A 38 -0.86 -6.92 7.86
C LYS A 38 -0.17 -7.84 6.85
N SER A 39 -0.89 -8.35 5.85
CA SER A 39 -0.31 -9.18 4.78
C SER A 39 -0.35 -8.46 3.44
N LEU A 40 -1.51 -8.42 2.78
CA LEU A 40 -1.61 -7.95 1.39
C LEU A 40 -1.08 -6.52 1.24
N GLN A 41 -1.46 -5.64 2.18
CA GLN A 41 -0.99 -4.26 2.19
C GLN A 41 0.52 -4.13 2.34
N GLN A 42 1.16 -5.00 3.10
CA GLN A 42 2.62 -4.97 3.25
C GLN A 42 3.32 -5.44 1.98
N GLU A 43 2.78 -6.47 1.33
CA GLU A 43 3.32 -6.99 0.06
C GLU A 43 3.27 -5.94 -1.05
N TRP A 44 2.13 -5.26 -1.24
CA TRP A 44 2.07 -4.27 -2.32
C TRP A 44 2.80 -2.97 -1.98
N GLN A 45 2.86 -2.56 -0.71
CA GLN A 45 3.68 -1.42 -0.32
C GLN A 45 5.16 -1.68 -0.61
N PHE A 46 5.63 -2.93 -0.48
CA PHE A 46 6.97 -3.28 -0.94
C PHE A 46 7.14 -3.02 -2.44
N LEU A 47 6.21 -3.50 -3.28
CA LEU A 47 6.26 -3.28 -4.73
C LEU A 47 6.28 -1.79 -5.08
N GLN A 48 5.43 -0.99 -4.42
CA GLN A 48 5.38 0.46 -4.59
C GLN A 48 6.68 1.17 -4.20
N ARG A 49 7.39 0.68 -3.17
CA ARG A 49 8.67 1.27 -2.74
C ARG A 49 9.81 1.02 -3.72
N VAL A 50 9.71 -0.01 -4.56
CA VAL A 50 10.79 -0.42 -5.49
C VAL A 50 10.47 -0.10 -6.96
N THR A 51 9.22 0.25 -7.27
CA THR A 51 8.76 0.46 -8.66
C THR A 51 8.09 1.83 -8.81
N PRO A 52 8.64 2.77 -9.60
CA PRO A 52 8.03 4.08 -9.82
C PRO A 52 6.79 3.98 -10.72
N GLY A 53 5.87 4.94 -10.56
CA GLY A 53 4.79 5.15 -11.55
C GLY A 53 3.76 4.02 -11.65
N VAL A 54 3.66 3.15 -10.65
CA VAL A 54 2.73 2.00 -10.66
C VAL A 54 1.34 2.29 -10.08
N GLY A 55 1.03 3.55 -9.74
CA GLY A 55 -0.22 3.92 -9.06
C GLY A 55 -1.48 3.44 -9.78
N ASP A 56 -1.56 3.69 -11.09
CA ASP A 56 -2.73 3.33 -11.91
C ASP A 56 -2.98 1.81 -11.96
N ALA A 57 -1.92 1.00 -11.83
CA ALA A 57 -2.05 -0.46 -11.82
C ALA A 57 -2.81 -1.00 -10.59
N PHE A 58 -2.96 -0.19 -9.54
CA PHE A 58 -3.67 -0.54 -8.31
C PHE A 58 -5.18 -0.25 -8.34
N ALA A 59 -5.72 0.30 -9.44
CA ALA A 59 -7.13 0.67 -9.53
C ALA A 59 -8.08 -0.51 -9.19
N ALA A 60 -7.79 -1.72 -9.67
CA ALA A 60 -8.59 -2.90 -9.35
C ALA A 60 -8.53 -3.29 -7.86
N VAL A 61 -7.40 -3.06 -7.20
CA VAL A 61 -7.24 -3.31 -5.75
C VAL A 61 -8.05 -2.28 -4.95
N GLU A 62 -8.00 -1.01 -5.34
CA GLU A 62 -8.80 0.06 -4.72
C GLU A 62 -10.29 -0.23 -4.84
N GLU A 63 -10.75 -0.59 -6.05
CA GLU A 63 -12.14 -0.94 -6.31
C GLU A 63 -12.59 -2.17 -5.51
N ALA A 64 -11.74 -3.21 -5.41
CA ALA A 64 -12.04 -4.37 -4.57
C ALA A 64 -12.14 -4.00 -3.08
N ILE A 65 -11.27 -3.11 -2.59
CA ILE A 65 -11.33 -2.62 -1.20
C ILE A 65 -12.63 -1.85 -0.98
N ARG A 66 -12.92 -0.88 -1.84
CA ARG A 66 -14.07 0.04 -1.67
C ARG A 66 -15.40 -0.62 -1.94
N GLY A 67 -15.51 -1.36 -3.04
CA GLY A 67 -16.77 -1.91 -3.54
C GLY A 67 -17.12 -3.29 -2.99
N LYS A 68 -16.18 -4.02 -2.37
CA LYS A 68 -16.42 -5.37 -1.84
C LYS A 68 -16.00 -5.52 -0.38
N PHE A 69 -14.75 -5.19 -0.08
CA PHE A 69 -14.19 -5.46 1.24
C PHE A 69 -14.77 -4.57 2.34
N LEU A 70 -14.83 -3.26 2.16
CA LEU A 70 -15.38 -2.34 3.17
C LEU A 70 -16.87 -2.60 3.47
N PRO A 71 -17.75 -2.79 2.47
CA PRO A 71 -19.14 -3.18 2.72
C PRO A 71 -19.24 -4.48 3.54
N ALA A 72 -18.51 -5.52 3.12
CA ALA A 72 -18.50 -6.80 3.83
C ALA A 72 -17.94 -6.69 5.26
N LEU A 73 -16.91 -5.85 5.46
CA LEU A 73 -16.33 -5.61 6.77
C LEU A 73 -17.30 -4.89 7.72
N PHE A 74 -18.13 -3.99 7.20
CA PHE A 74 -19.13 -3.26 7.97
C PHE A 74 -20.46 -4.01 8.10
N GLY A 75 -20.65 -5.10 7.35
CA GLY A 75 -21.91 -5.84 7.32
C GLY A 75 -23.02 -5.08 6.62
N GLU A 76 -22.67 -4.31 5.59
CA GLU A 76 -23.57 -3.44 4.83
C GLU A 76 -23.48 -3.74 3.33
N ASP A 77 -24.52 -3.39 2.57
CA ASP A 77 -24.54 -3.59 1.12
C ASP A 77 -23.61 -2.62 0.38
N GLU A 78 -23.46 -1.40 0.91
CA GLU A 78 -22.62 -0.35 0.34
C GLU A 78 -22.04 0.55 1.43
N VAL A 79 -20.93 1.22 1.11
CA VAL A 79 -20.28 2.19 2.00
C VAL A 79 -20.22 3.53 1.30
N ASP A 80 -20.77 4.55 1.95
CA ASP A 80 -20.74 5.90 1.42
C ASP A 80 -19.31 6.46 1.30
N HIS A 81 -19.18 7.55 0.52
CA HIS A 81 -17.90 8.19 0.26
C HIS A 81 -17.18 8.66 1.54
N HIS A 82 -17.90 9.18 2.53
CA HIS A 82 -17.31 9.71 3.75
C HIS A 82 -16.74 8.60 4.62
N ARG A 83 -17.48 7.49 4.79
CA ARG A 83 -17.01 6.31 5.53
C ARG A 83 -15.86 5.62 4.81
N GLY A 84 -15.90 5.56 3.48
CA GLY A 84 -14.77 5.11 2.66
C GLY A 84 -13.52 5.96 2.91
N ALA A 85 -13.65 7.29 2.96
CA ALA A 85 -12.54 8.19 3.26
C ALA A 85 -12.01 8.03 4.70
N LEU A 86 -12.89 7.82 5.68
CA LEU A 86 -12.49 7.55 7.07
C LEU A 86 -11.68 6.25 7.20
N ALA A 87 -12.05 5.20 6.45
CA ALA A 87 -11.31 3.93 6.47
C ALA A 87 -9.84 4.08 6.06
N GLN A 88 -9.52 5.07 5.20
CA GLN A 88 -8.16 5.36 4.76
C GLN A 88 -7.29 5.98 5.87
N LEU A 89 -7.90 6.67 6.84
CA LEU A 89 -7.17 7.38 7.88
C LEU A 89 -6.46 6.43 8.84
N PRO A 90 -5.37 6.85 9.48
CA PRO A 90 -4.72 6.07 10.54
C PRO A 90 -5.67 5.73 11.69
N VAL A 91 -5.41 4.61 12.38
CA VAL A 91 -6.17 4.20 13.58
C VAL A 91 -6.16 5.27 14.68
N ARG A 92 -5.03 5.97 14.87
CA ARG A 92 -4.93 7.10 15.82
C ARG A 92 -5.83 8.30 15.47
N SER A 93 -6.36 8.33 14.25
CA SER A 93 -7.26 9.36 13.72
C SER A 93 -8.66 8.78 13.48
N ALA A 94 -9.04 7.74 14.23
CA ALA A 94 -10.33 7.04 14.14
C ALA A 94 -10.61 6.36 12.78
N GLY A 95 -9.58 6.07 11.98
CA GLY A 95 -9.70 5.29 10.75
C GLY A 95 -9.26 3.84 10.88
N LEU A 96 -9.11 3.16 9.75
CA LEU A 96 -8.71 1.73 9.66
C LEU A 96 -7.31 1.53 9.07
N ALA A 97 -6.65 2.61 8.68
CA ALA A 97 -5.36 2.58 7.99
C ALA A 97 -5.35 1.64 6.78
N LEU A 98 -6.43 1.70 5.99
CA LEU A 98 -6.60 1.07 4.69
C LEU A 98 -6.54 2.14 3.59
N PRO A 99 -5.36 2.76 3.36
CA PRO A 99 -5.23 3.85 2.41
C PRO A 99 -5.44 3.38 0.97
N ASP A 100 -5.89 4.29 0.12
CA ASP A 100 -6.03 4.06 -1.32
C ASP A 100 -4.68 3.63 -1.94
N PRO A 101 -4.57 2.41 -2.51
CA PRO A 101 -3.34 1.91 -3.06
C PRO A 101 -2.88 2.68 -4.32
N THR A 102 -3.78 3.33 -5.05
CA THR A 102 -3.43 4.18 -6.20
C THR A 102 -2.70 5.45 -5.76
N GLN A 103 -3.09 5.99 -4.59
CA GLN A 103 -2.52 7.22 -4.04
C GLN A 103 -1.27 6.99 -3.18
N THR A 104 -1.06 5.77 -2.66
CA THR A 104 0.12 5.46 -1.84
C THR A 104 1.37 5.10 -2.65
N ALA A 105 1.24 4.75 -3.93
CA ALA A 105 2.36 4.30 -4.75
C ALA A 105 3.49 5.35 -4.86
N GLN A 106 3.15 6.57 -5.30
CA GLN A 106 4.11 7.65 -5.47
C GLN A 106 4.82 8.04 -4.15
N PRO A 107 4.12 8.33 -3.04
CA PRO A 107 4.78 8.70 -1.80
C PRO A 107 5.66 7.57 -1.24
N ASN A 108 5.25 6.30 -1.38
CA ASN A 108 6.06 5.15 -0.96
C ASN A 108 7.37 5.06 -1.76
N TRP A 109 7.31 5.23 -3.09
CA TRP A 109 8.50 5.24 -3.93
C TRP A 109 9.44 6.41 -3.59
N VAL A 110 8.91 7.62 -3.43
CA VAL A 110 9.67 8.81 -3.07
C VAL A 110 10.37 8.62 -1.72
N ALA A 111 9.62 8.22 -0.68
CA ALA A 111 10.17 8.00 0.65
C ALA A 111 11.31 6.95 0.64
N SER A 112 11.10 5.82 -0.05
CA SER A 112 12.11 4.78 -0.24
C SER A 112 13.38 5.32 -0.92
N THR A 113 13.21 6.09 -1.99
CA THR A 113 14.33 6.67 -2.75
C THR A 113 15.10 7.72 -1.95
N VAL A 114 14.41 8.57 -1.20
CA VAL A 114 15.04 9.58 -0.33
C VAL A 114 15.85 8.91 0.77
N VAL A 115 15.21 8.04 1.57
CA VAL A 115 15.84 7.37 2.73
C VAL A 115 17.07 6.56 2.32
N THR A 116 17.04 5.91 1.15
CA THR A 116 18.15 5.09 0.65
C THR A 116 19.17 5.88 -0.19
N GLY A 117 18.90 7.16 -0.50
CA GLY A 117 19.68 7.94 -1.45
C GLY A 117 21.17 8.05 -1.12
N HIS A 118 21.51 8.31 0.15
CA HIS A 118 22.90 8.36 0.60
C HIS A 118 23.60 6.99 0.50
N LEU A 119 22.94 5.89 0.87
CA LEU A 119 23.50 4.55 0.73
C LEU A 119 23.75 4.20 -0.74
N VAL A 120 22.78 4.48 -1.61
CA VAL A 120 22.89 4.26 -3.05
C VAL A 120 24.01 5.08 -3.66
N GLY A 121 24.16 6.35 -3.24
CA GLY A 121 25.26 7.22 -3.68
C GLY A 121 26.63 6.68 -3.27
N ALA A 122 26.77 6.20 -2.04
CA ALA A 122 28.00 5.62 -1.54
C ALA A 122 28.37 4.30 -2.26
N LEU A 123 27.41 3.40 -2.45
CA LEU A 123 27.60 2.14 -3.17
C LEU A 123 28.00 2.37 -4.64
N ARG A 124 27.53 3.46 -5.24
CA ARG A 124 27.88 3.85 -6.62
C ARG A 124 29.17 4.67 -6.71
N GLY A 125 29.89 4.86 -5.60
CA GLY A 125 31.15 5.61 -5.55
C GLY A 125 31.00 7.12 -5.76
N ARG A 126 29.79 7.68 -5.56
CA ARG A 126 29.54 9.13 -5.74
C ARG A 126 30.07 9.97 -4.58
N HIS A 127 30.14 9.40 -3.38
CA HIS A 127 30.68 9.99 -2.17
C HIS A 127 31.03 8.86 -1.18
N PRO A 128 31.89 9.08 -0.17
CA PRO A 128 32.10 8.09 0.89
C PRO A 128 30.83 7.90 1.72
N TYR A 129 30.68 6.72 2.32
CA TYR A 129 29.64 6.52 3.33
C TYR A 129 30.06 7.17 4.65
N THR A 130 29.21 8.04 5.20
CA THR A 130 29.28 8.43 6.60
C THR A 130 27.96 8.16 7.31
N ARG A 131 28.03 7.78 8.60
CA ARG A 131 26.83 7.61 9.42
C ARG A 131 26.09 8.95 9.59
N GLY A 132 26.81 10.06 9.74
CA GLY A 132 26.22 11.38 9.94
C GLY A 132 25.33 11.81 8.78
N ASP A 133 25.85 11.72 7.56
CA ASP A 133 25.11 12.10 6.34
C ASP A 133 23.95 11.14 6.06
N HIS A 134 24.13 9.84 6.36
CA HIS A 134 23.05 8.88 6.27
C HIS A 134 21.88 9.21 7.22
N MET A 135 22.19 9.50 8.50
CA MET A 135 21.16 9.87 9.48
C MET A 135 20.46 11.17 9.09
N ALA A 136 21.20 12.17 8.59
CA ALA A 136 20.63 13.42 8.09
C ALA A 136 19.67 13.18 6.91
N THR A 137 20.02 12.27 5.99
CA THR A 137 19.16 11.86 4.89
C THR A 137 17.88 11.18 5.38
N MET A 138 17.97 10.30 6.39
CA MET A 138 16.79 9.64 6.96
C MET A 138 15.86 10.60 7.71
N SER A 139 16.39 11.65 8.33
CA SER A 139 15.58 12.66 9.03
C SER A 139 14.85 13.62 8.09
N GLY A 140 15.24 13.69 6.82
CA GLY A 140 14.59 14.52 5.80
C GLY A 140 13.58 13.77 4.92
N GLY A 141 13.42 12.46 5.11
CA GLY A 141 12.51 11.58 4.35
C GLY A 141 11.24 11.20 5.08
#